data_AF-A0A536DS87-F1
#
_entry.id   AF-A0A536DS87-F1
#
_cell.length_a   1.000
_cell.length_b   1.000
_cell.length_c   1.000
_cell.angle_alpha   90.00
_cell.angle_beta   90.00
_cell.angle_gamma   90.00
#
_symmetry.space_group_name_H-M   'P 1'
#
loop_
_entity.id
_entity.type
_entity.pdbx_description
1 polymer ?
#
loop_
_entity_poly.entity_id
_entity_poly.type
_entity_poly.pdbx_seq_one_letter_code
_entity_poly.pdbx_strand_id
1 'polypeptide(L)'
;MKKLALEIEGREIVVTNPDKVFFPRTGHTKIDLVNYYLAVADGALRGVYGRPMAMKRFVNGAESTPFFQKRAPESRPDWIETIELSYPSGRTADEIVVR
;
A
#
# COMPACT_ATOMS: atom_id res chain seq x y z
N MET A 1 16.80 6.82 11.84
CA MET A 1 15.46 6.93 11.24
C MET A 1 14.45 6.29 12.17
N LYS A 2 13.37 6.99 12.54
CA LYS A 2 12.33 6.46 13.44
C LYS A 2 11.58 5.30 12.78
N LYS A 3 11.28 4.27 13.55
CA LYS A 3 10.43 3.12 13.18
C LYS A 3 9.32 3.01 14.21
N LEU A 4 8.13 2.64 13.76
CA LEU A 4 6.98 2.34 14.60
C LEU A 4 6.48 0.95 14.21
N ALA A 5 6.49 0.01 15.15
CA ALA A 5 5.88 -1.29 14.97
C ALA A 5 4.41 -1.21 15.39
N LEU A 6 3.53 -1.78 14.58
CA LEU A 6 2.10 -1.90 14.83
C LEU A 6 1.74 -3.38 14.83
N GLU A 7 0.92 -3.81 15.78
CA GLU A 7 0.32 -5.14 15.75
C GLU A 7 -1.07 -5.04 15.11
N ILE A 8 -1.29 -5.72 13.98
CA ILE A 8 -2.52 -5.69 13.21
C ILE A 8 -2.91 -7.13 12.88
N GLU A 9 -4.05 -7.61 13.38
CA GLU A 9 -4.53 -8.98 13.12
C GLU A 9 -3.46 -10.05 13.41
N GLY A 10 -2.73 -9.91 14.54
CA GLY A 10 -1.67 -10.83 14.95
C GLY A 10 -0.37 -10.74 14.12
N ARG A 11 -0.23 -9.70 13.27
CA ARG A 11 0.97 -9.46 12.45
C ARG A 11 1.67 -8.18 12.87
N GLU A 12 3.00 -8.22 13.02
CA GLU A 12 3.81 -7.03 13.24
C GLU A 12 4.11 -6.33 11.90
N ILE A 13 3.68 -5.06 11.79
CA ILE A 13 3.91 -4.21 10.61
C ILE A 13 4.75 -3.00 11.01
N VAL A 14 5.92 -2.85 10.36
CA VAL A 14 6.85 -1.75 10.66
C VAL A 14 6.64 -0.57 9.71
N VAL A 15 6.19 0.56 10.28
CA VAL A 15 6.12 1.86 9.59
C VAL A 15 7.42 2.62 9.80
N THR A 16 8.21 2.75 8.73
CA THR A 16 9.42 3.58 8.71
C THR A 16 9.09 5.05 8.46
N ASN A 17 9.80 5.95 9.15
CA ASN A 17 9.61 7.40 9.05
C ASN A 17 8.13 7.83 9.25
N PRO A 18 7.49 7.45 10.36
CA PRO A 18 6.06 7.66 10.58
C PRO A 18 5.69 9.15 10.59
N ASP A 19 6.58 10.01 11.08
CA ASP A 19 6.35 11.45 11.23
C ASP A 19 6.57 12.23 9.91
N LYS A 20 6.92 11.56 8.81
CA LYS A 20 7.11 12.21 7.50
C LYS A 20 5.79 12.82 7.03
N VAL A 21 5.76 14.14 6.83
CA VAL A 21 4.62 14.85 6.26
C VAL A 21 4.38 14.37 4.82
N PHE A 22 3.21 13.78 4.58
CA PHE A 22 2.77 13.34 3.24
C PHE A 22 1.82 14.35 2.60
N PHE A 23 1.08 15.11 3.40
CA PHE A 23 0.11 16.10 2.92
C PHE A 23 0.46 17.48 3.50
N PRO A 24 1.34 18.26 2.84
CA PRO A 24 1.87 19.51 3.39
C PRO A 24 0.79 20.55 3.71
N ARG A 25 -0.29 20.60 2.91
CA ARG A 25 -1.37 21.57 3.08
C ARG A 25 -2.19 21.40 4.36
N THR A 26 -2.28 20.17 4.86
CA THR A 26 -3.06 19.83 6.07
C THR A 26 -2.18 19.34 7.20
N GLY A 27 -0.87 19.18 6.97
CA GLY A 27 0.09 18.70 7.95
C GLY A 27 0.06 17.19 8.20
N HIS A 28 -0.77 16.41 7.50
CA HIS A 28 -0.87 14.97 7.77
C HIS A 28 0.39 14.20 7.39
N THR A 29 0.77 13.30 8.28
CA THR A 29 1.96 12.47 8.24
C THR A 29 1.69 11.09 7.64
N LYS A 30 2.76 10.32 7.45
CA LYS A 30 2.66 8.92 6.98
C LYS A 30 1.87 8.06 7.96
N ILE A 31 2.04 8.26 9.28
CA ILE A 31 1.28 7.48 10.26
C ILE A 31 -0.21 7.86 10.27
N ASP A 32 -0.55 9.13 9.99
CA ASP A 32 -1.95 9.54 9.85
C ASP A 32 -2.63 8.83 8.68
N LEU A 33 -1.93 8.66 7.55
CA LEU A 33 -2.44 7.91 6.41
C LEU A 33 -2.65 6.42 6.74
N VAL A 34 -1.72 5.81 7.49
CA VAL A 34 -1.87 4.42 7.95
C VAL A 34 -3.09 4.28 8.87
N ASN A 35 -3.22 5.17 9.86
CA ASN A 35 -4.34 5.18 10.79
C ASN A 35 -5.68 5.41 10.08
N TYR A 36 -5.70 6.27 9.05
CA TYR A 36 -6.89 6.43 8.21
C TYR A 36 -7.31 5.12 7.54
N TYR A 37 -6.36 4.40 6.92
CA TYR A 37 -6.68 3.11 6.30
C TYR A 37 -7.16 2.08 7.31
N LEU A 38 -6.58 2.03 8.52
CA LEU A 38 -7.07 1.17 9.59
C LEU A 38 -8.50 1.53 10.01
N ALA A 39 -8.82 2.82 10.13
CA ALA A 39 -10.16 3.28 10.52
C ALA A 39 -11.25 2.94 9.49
N VAL A 40 -10.90 2.83 8.20
CA VAL A 40 -11.85 2.53 7.12
C VAL A 40 -11.72 1.12 6.55
N ALA A 41 -10.80 0.30 7.10
CA ALA A 41 -10.38 -0.97 6.51
C ALA A 41 -11.57 -1.89 6.24
N ASP A 42 -12.42 -2.15 7.23
CA ASP A 42 -13.56 -3.07 7.10
C ASP A 42 -14.45 -2.73 5.89
N GLY A 43 -14.75 -1.45 5.70
CA GLY A 43 -15.57 -0.98 4.58
C GLY A 43 -14.82 -0.98 3.25
N ALA A 44 -13.59 -0.46 3.25
CA ALA A 44 -12.77 -0.35 2.05
C ALA A 44 -12.44 -1.73 1.47
N LEU A 45 -12.05 -2.68 2.32
CA LEU A 45 -11.65 -4.03 1.93
C LEU A 45 -12.80 -4.78 1.26
N ARG A 46 -14.05 -4.63 1.73
CA ARG A 46 -15.23 -5.22 1.06
C ARG A 46 -15.38 -4.76 -0.40
N GLY A 47 -15.03 -3.51 -0.71
CA GLY A 47 -15.14 -2.97 -2.07
C GLY A 47 -14.06 -3.48 -3.03
N VAL A 48 -12.86 -3.78 -2.50
CA VAL A 48 -11.68 -4.14 -3.30
C VAL A 48 -11.29 -5.61 -3.19
N TYR A 49 -11.96 -6.39 -2.36
CA TYR A 49 -11.67 -7.80 -2.13
C TYR A 49 -11.59 -8.58 -3.44
N GLY A 50 -10.52 -9.37 -3.59
CA GLY A 50 -10.27 -10.21 -4.76
C GLY A 50 -9.90 -9.45 -6.05
N ARG A 51 -9.70 -8.13 -6.00
CA ARG A 51 -9.33 -7.33 -7.17
C ARG A 51 -7.82 -7.16 -7.27
N PRO A 52 -7.20 -7.43 -8.43
CA PRO A 52 -5.82 -7.01 -8.71
C PRO A 52 -5.71 -5.49 -8.68
N MET A 53 -4.67 -4.97 -8.02
CA MET A 53 -4.49 -3.53 -7.84
C MET A 53 -3.09 -3.06 -8.24
N ALA A 54 -3.06 -2.03 -9.09
CA ALA A 54 -1.88 -1.20 -9.28
C ALA A 54 -1.77 -0.16 -8.15
N MET A 55 -0.58 0.02 -7.61
CA MET A 55 -0.33 1.03 -6.58
C MET A 55 0.22 2.31 -7.20
N LYS A 56 -0.43 3.45 -6.92
CA LYS A 56 0.14 4.78 -7.15
C LYS A 56 0.87 5.24 -5.90
N ARG A 57 2.20 5.33 -5.96
CA ARG A 57 3.05 5.53 -4.78
C ARG A 57 3.69 6.92 -4.79
N PHE A 58 3.51 7.64 -3.69
CA PHE A 58 4.06 8.98 -3.43
C PHE A 58 5.12 8.89 -2.33
N VAL A 59 6.32 8.41 -2.67
CA VAL A 59 7.37 8.14 -1.67
C VAL A 59 7.81 9.41 -0.94
N ASN A 60 7.70 10.57 -1.59
CA ASN A 60 8.08 11.88 -1.07
C ASN A 60 6.89 12.80 -0.76
N GLY A 61 5.70 12.23 -0.56
CA GLY A 61 4.48 12.98 -0.24
C GLY A 61 3.64 13.32 -1.47
N ALA A 62 2.38 13.70 -1.23
CA ALA A 62 1.33 13.82 -2.24
C ALA A 62 1.57 14.90 -3.30
N GLU A 63 2.38 15.92 -3.00
CA GLU A 63 2.75 16.98 -3.96
C GLU A 63 3.99 16.62 -4.80
N SER A 64 4.63 15.48 -4.52
CA SER A 64 5.78 14.99 -5.28
C SER A 64 5.36 14.09 -6.45
N THR A 65 6.29 13.87 -7.39
CA THR A 65 6.06 12.97 -8.52
C THR A 65 5.75 11.54 -8.04
N PRO A 66 4.58 10.97 -8.40
CA PRO A 66 4.27 9.59 -8.09
C PRO A 66 4.91 8.64 -9.10
N PHE A 67 4.96 7.37 -8.76
CA PHE A 67 5.12 6.30 -9.74
C PHE A 67 4.03 5.24 -9.57
N PHE A 68 3.75 4.52 -10.66
CA PHE A 68 2.83 3.40 -10.66
C PHE A 68 3.59 2.09 -10.53
N GLN A 69 3.19 1.27 -9.60
CA GLN A 69 3.71 -0.08 -9.39
C GLN A 69 2.59 -1.07 -9.68
N LYS A 70 2.61 -1.64 -10.89
CA LYS A 70 1.68 -2.70 -11.30
C LYS A 70 2.16 -4.06 -10.81
N ARG A 71 3.42 -4.38 -11.13
CA ARG A 71 4.05 -5.63 -10.71
C ARG A 71 4.23 -5.67 -9.20
N ALA A 72 3.81 -6.77 -8.59
CA ALA A 72 4.09 -7.05 -7.20
C ALA A 72 5.62 -7.08 -6.97
N PRO A 73 6.14 -6.50 -5.87
CA PRO A 73 7.56 -6.61 -5.54
C PRO A 73 7.96 -8.07 -5.31
N GLU A 74 9.19 -8.42 -5.68
CA GLU A 74 9.81 -9.69 -5.29
C GLU A 74 9.96 -9.77 -3.76
N SER A 75 10.43 -8.68 -3.14
CA SER A 75 10.48 -8.55 -1.68
C SER A 75 9.14 -8.04 -1.15
N ARG A 76 8.29 -9.00 -0.75
CA ARG A 76 7.01 -8.76 -0.07
C ARG A 76 6.80 -9.81 1.02
N PRO A 77 6.00 -9.51 2.05
CA PRO A 77 5.55 -10.54 2.98
C PRO A 77 4.82 -11.67 2.26
N ASP A 78 4.99 -12.90 2.74
CA ASP A 78 4.40 -14.12 2.19
C ASP A 78 2.86 -14.11 2.18
N TRP A 79 2.25 -13.43 3.15
CA TRP A 79 0.80 -13.26 3.25
C TRP A 79 0.22 -12.23 2.25
N ILE A 80 1.06 -11.50 1.51
CA ILE A 80 0.58 -10.65 0.42
C ILE A 80 0.40 -11.49 -0.85
N GLU A 81 -0.86 -11.73 -1.18
CA GLU A 81 -1.24 -12.52 -2.34
C GLU A 81 -1.09 -11.76 -3.66
N THR A 82 -0.86 -12.52 -4.73
CA THR A 82 -0.78 -12.01 -6.09
C THR A 82 -1.57 -12.89 -7.05
N ILE A 83 -1.94 -12.30 -8.18
CA ILE A 83 -2.51 -13.04 -9.31
C ILE A 83 -1.80 -12.64 -10.59
N GLU A 84 -1.55 -13.62 -11.46
CA GLU A 84 -1.01 -13.37 -12.79
C GLU A 84 -2.10 -12.76 -13.68
N LEU A 85 -1.81 -11.61 -14.28
CA LEU A 85 -2.64 -10.99 -15.30
C LEU A 85 -2.02 -11.16 -16.67
N SER A 86 -2.85 -11.48 -17.65
CA SER A 86 -2.49 -11.47 -19.08
C SER A 86 -2.97 -10.18 -19.74
N TYR A 87 -2.07 -9.49 -20.44
CA TYR A 87 -2.39 -8.26 -21.17
C TYR A 87 -2.64 -8.54 -22.67
N PRO A 88 -3.34 -7.64 -23.39
CA PRO A 88 -3.56 -7.77 -24.84
C PRO A 88 -2.27 -7.89 -25.67
N SER A 89 -1.15 -7.41 -25.13
CA SER A 89 0.18 -7.55 -25.73
C SER A 89 0.77 -8.97 -25.68
N GLY A 90 0.10 -9.93 -25.02
CA GLY A 90 0.63 -11.28 -24.76
C GLY A 90 1.60 -11.38 -23.59
N ARG A 91 1.93 -10.26 -22.93
CA ARG A 91 2.76 -10.22 -21.73
C ARG A 91 1.94 -10.56 -20.48
N THR A 92 2.59 -11.12 -19.46
CA THR A 92 2.00 -11.32 -18.14
C THR A 92 2.67 -10.48 -17.04
N ALA A 93 1.96 -10.30 -15.93
CA ALA A 93 2.49 -9.71 -14.70
C ALA A 93 1.71 -10.18 -13.47
N ASP A 94 2.41 -10.45 -12.39
CA ASP A 94 1.79 -10.62 -11.07
C ASP A 94 1.42 -9.25 -10.49
N GLU A 95 0.14 -9.04 -10.20
CA GLU A 95 -0.34 -7.87 -9.47
C GLU A 95 -0.82 -8.27 -8.07
N ILE A 96 -0.70 -7.35 -7.11
CA ILE A 96 -1.17 -7.58 -5.73
C ILE A 96 -2.69 -7.69 -5.72
N VAL A 97 -3.20 -8.64 -4.94
CA VAL A 97 -4.63 -8.80 -4.69
C VAL A 97 -4.88 -8.63 -3.19
N VAL A 98 -5.94 -7.89 -2.86
CA VAL A 98 -6.42 -7.76 -1.48
C VAL A 98 -7.34 -8.94 -1.15
N ARG A 99 -6.96 -9.75 -0.16
CA ARG A 99 -7.76 -10.87 0.39
C ARG A 99 -7.70 -10.85 1.92
#